data_AF-A0A972MG90-F1
#
_entry.id   AF-A0A972MG90-F1
#
_cell.length_a   1.000
_cell.length_b   1.000
_cell.length_c   1.000
_cell.angle_alpha   90.00
_cell.angle_beta   90.00
_cell.angle_gamma   90.00
#
_symmetry.space_group_name_H-M   'P 1'
#
loop_
_entity.id
_entity.type
_entity.pdbx_description
1 polymer ?
#
loop_
_entity_poly.entity_id
_entity_poly.type
_entity_poly.pdbx_seq_one_letter_code
_entity_poly.pdbx_strand_id
1 'polypeptide(L)'
;MTYEWIPPSKKHQPRWPGKLVESIPLENGLVLEIWNYSRRLAGDRWLVGMLAQIGVEAPPEAFSRRELYEVFLEEEEGRVYYRYRKERTFVDEREKEALFEELKNRFLEVAVGYLSHPSFRERLIAAEVALYERKKTWEEEIRRRDEELDRLEEEWKDRPI
;
A
#
# COMPACT_ATOMS: atom_id res chain seq x y z
N MET A 1 -4.50 -11.39 -10.23
CA MET A 1 -4.06 -10.56 -9.09
C MET A 1 -5.17 -10.54 -8.05
N THR A 2 -4.87 -10.92 -6.82
CA THR A 2 -5.80 -10.81 -5.69
C THR A 2 -6.01 -9.33 -5.39
N TYR A 3 -7.26 -8.87 -5.29
CA TYR A 3 -7.53 -7.46 -5.01
C TYR A 3 -7.03 -7.08 -3.61
N GLU A 4 -6.31 -5.98 -3.53
CA GLU A 4 -5.80 -5.44 -2.27
C GLU A 4 -6.67 -4.27 -1.80
N TRP A 5 -7.27 -4.40 -0.62
CA TRP A 5 -8.01 -3.29 -0.04
C TRP A 5 -7.03 -2.28 0.56
N ILE A 6 -7.14 -1.02 0.14
CA ILE A 6 -6.46 0.13 0.74
C ILE A 6 -7.48 1.23 1.04
N PRO A 7 -7.20 2.14 2.00
CA PRO A 7 -8.12 3.22 2.34
C PRO A 7 -8.36 4.15 1.14
N PRO A 8 -9.52 4.83 1.10
CA PRO A 8 -9.78 5.81 0.05
C PRO A 8 -8.75 6.95 0.07
N SER A 9 -8.32 7.40 -1.10
CA SER A 9 -7.43 8.56 -1.31
C SER A 9 -7.95 9.40 -2.47
N LYS A 10 -7.26 10.50 -2.83
CA LYS A 10 -7.66 11.31 -4.00
C LYS A 10 -7.63 10.51 -5.30
N LYS A 11 -6.74 9.51 -5.37
CA LYS A 11 -6.48 8.70 -6.57
C LYS A 11 -7.08 7.30 -6.50
N HIS A 12 -7.58 6.88 -5.33
CA HIS A 12 -8.08 5.53 -5.14
C HIS A 12 -9.43 5.50 -4.43
N GLN A 13 -10.40 4.83 -5.04
CA GLN A 13 -11.65 4.44 -4.40
C GLN A 13 -11.66 2.91 -4.24
N PRO A 14 -11.76 2.36 -3.02
CA PRO A 14 -11.81 0.92 -2.85
C PRO A 14 -13.10 0.33 -3.41
N ARG A 15 -13.04 -0.92 -3.86
CA ARG A 15 -14.18 -1.66 -4.46
C ARG A 15 -15.36 -1.80 -3.51
N TRP A 16 -15.12 -1.70 -2.20
CA TRP A 16 -16.12 -1.62 -1.17
C TRP A 16 -15.60 -0.73 -0.03
N PRO A 17 -16.50 -0.10 0.75
CA PRO A 17 -16.10 0.81 1.81
C PRO A 17 -15.41 0.05 2.96
N GLY A 18 -14.57 0.77 3.69
CA GLY A 18 -14.08 0.36 5.00
C GLY A 18 -14.24 1.53 5.97
N LYS A 19 -14.03 1.25 7.26
CA LYS A 19 -14.17 2.22 8.34
C LYS A 19 -12.86 2.32 9.11
N LEU A 20 -12.39 3.54 9.33
CA LEU A 20 -11.35 3.82 10.32
C LEU A 20 -11.96 3.56 11.71
N VAL A 21 -11.46 2.54 12.39
CA VAL A 21 -11.95 2.13 13.70
C VAL A 21 -11.17 2.82 14.81
N GLU A 22 -9.88 3.01 14.61
CA GLU A 22 -8.98 3.50 15.65
C GLU A 22 -7.79 4.24 15.06
N SER A 23 -7.36 5.33 15.72
CA SER A 23 -6.13 6.07 15.43
C SER A 23 -5.32 6.16 16.72
N ILE A 24 -4.15 5.53 16.73
CA ILE A 24 -3.32 5.35 17.91
C ILE A 24 -2.04 6.18 17.73
N PRO A 25 -1.83 7.25 18.53
CA PRO A 25 -0.54 7.94 18.55
C PRO A 25 0.52 7.02 19.16
N LEU A 26 1.67 6.94 18.50
CA LEU A 26 2.83 6.17 18.93
C LEU A 26 3.87 7.07 19.59
N GLU A 27 4.75 6.49 20.41
CA GLU A 27 5.76 7.25 21.17
C GLU A 27 6.75 8.04 20.30
N ASN A 28 6.99 7.57 19.07
CA ASN A 28 7.84 8.25 18.08
C ASN A 28 7.10 9.34 17.27
N GLY A 29 5.89 9.73 17.69
CA GLY A 29 5.09 10.77 17.05
C GLY A 29 4.41 10.36 15.75
N LEU A 30 4.45 9.06 15.39
CA LEU A 30 3.67 8.50 14.30
C LEU A 30 2.24 8.20 14.75
N VAL A 31 1.35 8.01 13.77
CA VAL A 31 -0.03 7.61 14.02
C VAL A 31 -0.29 6.29 13.31
N LEU A 32 -0.69 5.28 14.09
CA LEU A 32 -1.14 3.99 13.61
C LEU A 32 -2.66 4.01 13.43
N GLU A 33 -3.10 3.79 12.20
CA GLU A 33 -4.51 3.69 11.85
C GLU A 33 -4.93 2.22 11.74
N ILE A 34 -6.06 1.87 12.35
CA ILE A 34 -6.69 0.56 12.22
C ILE A 34 -8.00 0.71 11.44
N TRP A 35 -8.09 0.01 10.32
CA TRP A 35 -9.23 0.02 9.42
C TRP A 35 -9.92 -1.35 9.42
N ASN A 36 -11.25 -1.32 9.49
CA ASN A 36 -12.11 -2.48 9.26
C ASN A 36 -12.73 -2.38 7.86
N TYR A 37 -12.36 -3.30 6.98
CA TYR A 37 -12.91 -3.40 5.62
C TYR A 37 -13.69 -4.71 5.41
N SER A 38 -14.22 -5.25 6.51
CA SER A 38 -15.06 -6.45 6.48
C SER A 38 -16.28 -6.25 5.59
N ARG A 39 -16.64 -7.27 4.84
CA ARG A 39 -17.79 -7.25 3.93
C ARG A 39 -18.47 -8.59 3.85
N ARG A 40 -19.76 -8.56 3.55
CA ARG A 40 -20.53 -9.77 3.22
C ARG A 40 -20.06 -10.34 1.88
N LEU A 41 -19.89 -11.65 1.81
CA LEU A 41 -19.55 -12.40 0.59
C LEU A 41 -20.82 -12.99 -0.04
N ALA A 42 -21.51 -13.87 0.70
CA ALA A 42 -22.73 -14.54 0.26
C ALA A 42 -23.53 -15.04 1.47
N GLY A 43 -24.86 -14.87 1.47
CA GLY A 43 -25.69 -15.29 2.60
C GLY A 43 -25.24 -14.67 3.92
N ASP A 44 -24.98 -15.51 4.92
CA ASP A 44 -24.44 -15.17 6.23
C ASP A 44 -22.89 -15.18 6.29
N ARG A 45 -22.22 -15.39 5.15
CA ARG A 45 -20.77 -15.53 5.09
C ARG A 45 -20.09 -14.20 4.84
N TRP A 46 -19.15 -13.87 5.72
CA TRP A 46 -18.38 -12.63 5.71
C TRP A 46 -16.91 -12.87 5.40
N LEU A 47 -16.30 -11.86 4.78
CA LEU A 47 -14.88 -11.58 4.88
C LEU A 47 -14.70 -10.62 6.05
N VAL A 48 -13.86 -11.00 7.01
CA VAL A 48 -13.39 -10.13 8.08
C VAL A 48 -12.01 -9.64 7.70
N GLY A 49 -11.88 -8.33 7.47
CA GLY A 49 -10.68 -7.70 6.94
C GLY A 49 -10.20 -6.56 7.83
N MET A 50 -8.93 -6.65 8.24
CA MET A 50 -8.25 -5.63 9.03
C MET A 50 -7.02 -5.11 8.29
N LEU A 51 -6.89 -3.79 8.22
CA LEU A 51 -5.67 -3.11 7.76
C LEU A 51 -5.15 -2.25 8.92
N ALA A 52 -3.88 -2.43 9.25
CA ALA A 52 -3.12 -1.50 10.06
C ALA A 52 -2.19 -0.68 9.15
N GLN A 53 -2.17 0.63 9.30
CA GLN A 53 -1.43 1.54 8.42
C GLN A 53 -0.72 2.64 9.19
N ILE A 54 0.49 3.00 8.76
CA ILE A 54 1.17 4.25 9.15
C ILE A 54 1.57 4.97 7.87
N GLY A 55 1.14 6.21 7.69
CA GLY A 55 1.57 7.08 6.60
C GLY A 55 2.66 8.03 7.06
N VAL A 56 3.72 8.15 6.26
CA VAL A 56 4.87 9.02 6.54
C VAL A 56 5.20 9.85 5.30
N GLU A 57 5.36 11.15 5.49
CA GLU A 57 5.85 12.04 4.42
C GLU A 57 7.34 11.78 4.16
N ALA A 58 7.67 11.45 2.91
CA ALA A 58 9.04 11.20 2.51
C ALA A 58 9.66 12.51 1.99
N PRO A 59 10.81 12.94 2.53
CA PRO A 59 11.43 14.19 2.12
C PRO A 59 12.21 14.02 0.79
N PRO A 60 12.47 15.10 0.04
CA PRO A 60 13.21 15.02 -1.23
C PRO A 60 14.56 14.34 -1.13
N GLU A 61 15.25 14.50 0.00
CA GLU A 61 16.59 13.95 0.27
C GLU A 61 16.59 12.41 0.38
N ALA A 62 15.42 11.79 0.50
CA ALA A 62 15.29 10.34 0.48
C ALA A 62 15.45 9.74 -0.93
N PHE A 63 15.37 10.56 -1.97
CA PHE A 63 15.37 10.12 -3.37
C PHE A 63 16.75 10.32 -4.02
N SER A 64 17.10 9.42 -4.93
CA SER A 64 18.34 9.47 -5.71
C SER A 64 18.36 10.60 -6.74
N ARG A 65 17.18 11.02 -7.21
CA ARG A 65 16.99 12.04 -8.25
C ARG A 65 15.78 12.91 -7.92
N ARG A 66 15.86 14.21 -8.23
CA ARG A 66 14.79 15.17 -7.95
C ARG A 66 13.51 14.86 -8.74
N GLU A 67 13.67 14.40 -9.98
CA GLU A 67 12.56 14.08 -10.88
C GLU A 67 11.71 12.93 -10.33
N LEU A 68 12.34 11.93 -9.68
CA LEU A 68 11.63 10.82 -9.05
C LEU A 68 10.78 11.29 -7.85
N TYR A 69 11.30 12.24 -7.07
CA TYR A 69 10.53 12.84 -5.98
C TYR A 69 9.31 13.62 -6.48
N GLU A 70 9.45 14.35 -7.60
CA GLU A 70 8.33 15.12 -8.18
C GLU A 70 7.22 14.20 -8.69
N VAL A 71 7.58 13.13 -9.39
CA VAL A 71 6.62 12.10 -9.82
C VAL A 71 5.99 11.42 -8.59
N PHE A 72 6.76 11.14 -7.54
CA PHE A 72 6.25 10.56 -6.29
C PHE A 72 5.26 11.48 -5.56
N LEU A 73 5.52 12.79 -5.51
CA LEU A 73 4.59 13.77 -4.94
C LEU A 73 3.24 13.73 -5.66
N GLU A 74 3.29 13.64 -6.99
CA GLU A 74 2.07 13.52 -7.78
C GLU A 74 1.39 12.18 -7.51
N GLU A 75 2.08 11.06 -7.71
CA GLU A 75 1.52 9.70 -7.69
C GLU A 75 1.07 9.21 -6.31
N GLU A 76 1.90 9.41 -5.28
CA GLU A 76 1.74 8.83 -3.94
C GLU A 76 1.35 9.90 -2.89
N GLU A 77 1.01 11.11 -3.34
CA GLU A 77 0.65 12.25 -2.49
C GLU A 77 1.75 12.56 -1.44
N GLY A 78 3.01 12.32 -1.80
CA GLY A 78 4.18 12.57 -0.96
C GLY A 78 4.33 11.62 0.23
N ARG A 79 3.59 10.51 0.28
CA ARG A 79 3.57 9.60 1.44
C ARG A 79 3.98 8.19 1.09
N VAL A 80 4.85 7.63 1.93
CA VAL A 80 5.09 6.19 2.00
C VAL A 80 4.24 5.59 3.11
N TYR A 81 3.92 4.30 2.98
CA TYR A 81 3.03 3.63 3.93
C TYR A 81 3.62 2.32 4.43
N TYR A 82 3.62 2.15 5.74
CA TYR A 82 3.59 0.80 6.31
C TYR A 82 2.16 0.30 6.24
N ARG A 83 1.96 -0.93 5.73
CA ARG A 83 0.65 -1.59 5.70
C ARG A 83 0.77 -3.04 6.13
N TYR A 84 -0.03 -3.42 7.13
CA TYR A 84 -0.21 -4.80 7.54
C TYR A 84 -1.67 -5.19 7.36
N ARG A 85 -1.92 -6.27 6.63
CA ARG A 85 -3.27 -6.77 6.33
C ARG A 85 -3.48 -8.15 6.89
N LYS A 86 -4.67 -8.37 7.44
CA LYS A 86 -5.10 -9.70 7.87
C LYS A 86 -6.57 -9.91 7.52
N GLU A 87 -6.83 -11.03 6.86
CA GLU A 87 -8.16 -11.39 6.40
C GLU A 87 -8.53 -12.81 6.84
N ARG A 88 -9.81 -13.01 7.13
CA ARG A 88 -10.44 -14.33 7.17
C ARG A 88 -11.71 -14.31 6.35
N THR A 89 -11.98 -15.37 5.62
CA THR A 89 -13.17 -15.52 4.77
C THR A 89 -14.08 -16.61 5.32
N PHE A 90 -15.32 -16.64 4.84
CA PHE A 90 -16.37 -17.61 5.23
C PHE A 90 -16.74 -17.59 6.72
N VAL A 91 -16.57 -16.43 7.37
CA VAL A 91 -16.90 -16.19 8.78
C VAL A 91 -18.42 -16.04 8.92
N ASP A 92 -19.01 -16.63 9.95
CA ASP A 92 -20.43 -16.44 10.26
C ASP A 92 -20.70 -14.98 10.66
N GLU A 93 -21.85 -14.44 10.24
CA GLU A 93 -22.26 -13.07 10.56
C GLU A 93 -22.25 -12.76 12.06
N ARG A 94 -22.52 -13.76 12.92
CA ARG A 94 -22.55 -13.61 14.38
C ARG A 94 -21.16 -13.54 15.02
N GLU A 95 -20.13 -13.98 14.29
CA GLU A 95 -18.75 -14.09 14.79
C GLU A 95 -17.85 -12.96 14.27
N LYS A 96 -18.29 -12.20 13.27
CA LYS A 96 -17.43 -11.27 12.52
C LYS A 96 -16.85 -10.15 13.38
N GLU A 97 -17.62 -9.57 14.31
CA GLU A 97 -17.14 -8.52 15.20
C GLU A 97 -16.10 -9.07 16.19
N ALA A 98 -16.41 -10.20 16.83
CA ALA A 98 -15.52 -10.82 17.81
C ALA A 98 -14.18 -11.21 17.16
N LEU A 99 -14.24 -11.78 15.95
CA LEU A 99 -13.04 -12.11 15.18
C LEU A 99 -12.24 -10.87 14.78
N PHE A 100 -12.90 -9.78 14.37
CA PHE A 100 -12.20 -8.54 14.03
C PHE A 100 -11.41 -7.99 15.23
N GLU A 101 -12.04 -7.93 16.41
CA GLU A 101 -11.38 -7.49 17.64
C GLU A 101 -10.23 -8.44 18.03
N GLU A 102 -10.38 -9.74 17.86
CA GLU A 102 -9.31 -10.72 18.10
C GLU A 102 -8.12 -10.51 17.14
N LEU A 103 -8.36 -10.16 15.87
CA LEU A 103 -7.29 -9.83 14.91
C LEU A 103 -6.58 -8.53 15.30
N LYS A 104 -7.35 -7.50 15.67
CA LYS A 104 -6.82 -6.20 16.11
C LYS A 104 -5.95 -6.34 17.34
N ASN A 105 -6.48 -6.96 18.40
CA ASN A 105 -5.79 -7.05 19.68
C ASN A 105 -4.47 -7.84 19.56
N ARG A 106 -4.48 -8.98 18.83
CA ARG A 106 -3.25 -9.74 18.57
C ARG A 106 -2.21 -8.96 17.78
N PHE A 107 -2.64 -8.15 16.82
CA PHE A 107 -1.72 -7.28 16.09
C PHE A 107 -1.13 -6.21 17.01
N LEU A 108 -1.95 -5.52 17.79
CA LEU A 108 -1.50 -4.45 18.68
C LEU A 108 -0.54 -4.97 19.75
N GLU A 109 -0.82 -6.13 20.32
CA GLU A 109 0.02 -6.80 21.34
C GLU A 109 1.47 -6.99 20.85
N VAL A 110 1.65 -7.34 19.58
CA VAL A 110 2.97 -7.68 19.03
C VAL A 110 3.62 -6.49 18.31
N ALA A 111 2.84 -5.67 17.60
CA ALA A 111 3.38 -4.68 16.67
C ALA A 111 3.72 -3.33 17.32
N VAL A 112 2.97 -2.90 18.35
CA VAL A 112 3.09 -1.53 18.88
C VAL A 112 4.51 -1.20 19.32
N GLY A 113 5.20 -2.13 20.00
CA GLY A 113 6.59 -1.90 20.44
C GLY A 113 7.56 -1.67 19.27
N TYR A 114 7.44 -2.44 18.19
CA TYR A 114 8.28 -2.27 17.00
C TYR A 114 7.95 -0.97 16.25
N LEU A 115 6.66 -0.69 16.06
CA LEU A 115 6.20 0.49 15.32
C LEU A 115 6.48 1.80 16.06
N SER A 116 6.56 1.76 17.40
CA SER A 116 6.89 2.91 18.24
C SER A 116 8.40 3.20 18.33
N HIS A 117 9.25 2.34 17.75
CA HIS A 117 10.69 2.53 17.81
C HIS A 117 11.10 3.86 17.15
N PRO A 118 12.02 4.66 17.73
CA PRO A 118 12.39 5.97 17.20
C PRO A 118 12.88 5.92 15.75
N SER A 119 13.63 4.89 15.38
CA SER A 119 14.18 4.73 14.03
C SER A 119 13.20 4.15 12.99
N PHE A 120 11.94 3.91 13.36
CA PHE A 120 10.99 3.24 12.48
C PHE A 120 10.70 4.10 11.24
N ARG A 121 10.53 5.42 11.44
CA ARG A 121 10.26 6.39 10.38
C ARG A 121 11.32 6.35 9.28
N GLU A 122 12.60 6.48 9.65
CA GLU A 122 13.71 6.57 8.70
C GLU A 122 13.88 5.26 7.94
N ARG A 123 13.72 4.12 8.63
CA ARG A 123 13.78 2.80 8.00
C ARG A 123 12.64 2.58 7.01
N LEU A 124 11.43 2.99 7.36
CA LEU A 124 10.27 2.90 6.47
C LEU A 124 10.50 3.73 5.20
N ILE A 125 10.90 4.99 5.35
CA ILE A 125 11.22 5.88 4.22
C ILE A 125 12.28 5.24 3.32
N ALA A 126 13.40 4.81 3.88
CA ALA A 126 14.48 4.22 3.10
C ALA A 126 14.04 2.97 2.32
N ALA A 127 13.26 2.09 2.96
CA ALA A 127 12.78 0.86 2.33
C ALA A 127 11.78 1.12 1.20
N GLU A 128 10.76 1.94 1.46
CA GLU A 128 9.67 2.20 0.51
C GLU A 128 10.11 3.08 -0.65
N VAL A 129 10.94 4.10 -0.41
CA VAL A 129 11.52 4.91 -1.50
C VAL A 129 12.38 4.03 -2.40
N ALA A 130 13.24 3.17 -1.85
CA ALA A 130 14.06 2.28 -2.67
C ALA A 130 13.21 1.30 -3.50
N LEU A 131 12.06 0.83 -2.99
CA LEU A 131 11.11 0.03 -3.75
C LEU A 131 10.45 0.84 -4.88
N TYR A 132 10.03 2.07 -4.59
CA TYR A 132 9.44 2.98 -5.56
C TYR A 132 10.39 3.28 -6.71
N GLU A 133 11.64 3.64 -6.42
CA GLU A 133 12.63 3.95 -7.46
C GLU A 133 12.92 2.73 -8.35
N ARG A 134 13.06 1.53 -7.76
CA ARG A 134 13.24 0.30 -8.54
C ARG A 134 12.07 0.06 -9.49
N LYS A 135 10.84 0.27 -9.02
CA LYS A 135 9.63 0.15 -9.85
C LYS A 135 9.67 1.15 -11.01
N LYS A 136 10.06 2.40 -10.76
CA LYS A 136 10.18 3.43 -11.80
C LYS A 136 11.24 3.13 -12.84
N THR A 137 12.42 2.68 -12.41
CA THR A 137 13.47 2.25 -13.35
C THR A 137 12.99 1.11 -14.23
N TRP A 138 12.31 0.10 -13.65
CA TRP A 138 11.73 -0.99 -14.43
C TRP A 138 10.67 -0.50 -15.44
N GLU A 139 9.77 0.40 -15.05
CA GLU A 139 8.78 1.01 -15.95
C GLU A 139 9.44 1.78 -17.10
N GLU A 140 10.49 2.55 -16.82
CA GLU A 140 11.28 3.27 -17.83
C GLU A 140 11.97 2.32 -18.82
N GLU A 141 12.54 1.20 -18.34
CA GLU A 141 13.19 0.18 -19.16
C GLU A 141 12.21 -0.54 -20.08
N ILE A 142 11.04 -0.95 -19.55
CA ILE A 142 10.00 -1.59 -20.36
C ILE A 142 9.53 -0.65 -21.46
N ARG A 143 9.22 0.61 -21.13
CA ARG A 143 8.80 1.60 -22.12
C ARG A 143 9.85 1.79 -23.21
N ARG A 144 11.13 1.89 -22.85
CA ARG A 144 12.22 2.04 -23.83
C ARG A 144 12.30 0.84 -24.78
N ARG A 145 12.14 -0.36 -24.24
CA ARG A 145 12.16 -1.60 -25.03
C ARG A 145 10.96 -1.66 -25.98
N ASP A 146 9.78 -1.26 -25.53
CA ASP A 146 8.58 -1.21 -26.37
C ASP A 146 8.75 -0.19 -27.50
N GLU A 147 9.27 1.01 -27.21
CA GLU A 147 9.59 2.03 -28.22
C GLU A 147 10.65 1.55 -29.25
N GLU A 148 11.64 0.76 -28.81
CA GLU A 148 12.64 0.16 -29.69
C GLU A 148 12.05 -0.92 -30.57
N LEU A 149 11.17 -1.78 -30.02
CA LEU A 149 10.44 -2.79 -30.78
C LEU A 149 9.57 -2.15 -31.85
N ASP A 150 8.80 -1.11 -31.50
CA ASP A 150 7.95 -0.38 -32.44
C ASP A 150 8.76 0.21 -33.60
N ARG A 151 9.92 0.81 -33.29
CA ARG A 151 10.84 1.34 -34.31
C ARG A 151 11.37 0.24 -35.23
N LEU A 152 11.78 -0.89 -34.68
CA LEU A 152 12.23 -2.03 -35.47
C LEU A 152 11.08 -2.58 -36.31
N GLU A 153 9.87 -2.71 -35.78
CA GLU A 153 8.71 -3.14 -36.58
C GLU A 153 8.42 -2.19 -37.74
N GLU A 154 8.55 -0.87 -37.55
CA GLU A 154 8.44 0.11 -38.62
C GLU A 154 9.56 -0.04 -39.67
N GLU A 155 10.83 -0.16 -39.25
CA GLU A 155 11.97 -0.34 -40.15
C GLU A 155 11.88 -1.63 -40.98
N TRP A 156 11.29 -2.69 -40.42
CA TRP A 156 11.13 -3.99 -41.08
C TRP A 156 9.88 -4.09 -41.95
N LYS A 157 8.87 -3.22 -41.77
CA LYS A 157 7.68 -3.15 -42.66
C LYS A 157 8.03 -2.75 -44.10
N ASP A 158 9.09 -1.97 -44.29
CA ASP A 158 9.49 -1.42 -45.59
C ASP A 158 10.51 -2.28 -46.36
N ARG A 159 10.88 -3.46 -45.84
CA ARG A 159 11.81 -4.38 -46.53
C ARG A 159 11.05 -5.35 -47.44
N PRO A 160 11.38 -5.42 -48.75
CA PRO A 160 10.81 -6.44 -49.63
C PRO A 160 11.32 -7.84 -49.23
N ILE A 161 10.42 -8.83 -49.34
CA ILE A 161 10.66 -10.27 -49.05
C ILE A 161 11.73 -10.83 -49.99
#